data_AF-A0A259JX56-F1
#
_entry.id   AF-A0A259JX56-F1
#
_cell.length_a   1.000
_cell.length_b   1.000
_cell.length_c   1.000
_cell.angle_alpha   90.00
_cell.angle_beta   90.00
_cell.angle_gamma   90.00
#
_symmetry.space_group_name_H-M   'P 1'
#
loop_
_entity.id
_entity.type
_entity.pdbx_description
1 polymer ?
#
loop_
_entity_poly.entity_id
_entity_poly.type
_entity_poly.pdbx_seq_one_letter_code
_entity_poly.pdbx_strand_id
1 'polypeptide(L)'
;FTWRELERQRTFSMTGLVAGLLVFALGAFAVVGDPRLAGGAAIASAGLLAGRGMLHGMVQRLTWVELRSALVLLAMTVIVLPLLPDRTIDPFHSLNPREIWLFTVLTAAISYAGYLAVKVAGPQRGILFSALAGALVSSTAVTVVFARRAAGGEPPALLAGGACLAGMVSILRVLTLLVLLAPAVLARVAAPAGAAALVLALSGFWLMRQAGGRMQKGTRLGNPFDLKPLLIFAAGFAGVAVLSAWLLQASGAGSLLLVSAFAGLADVDVATLNAARLAGHGISVSEAAHAVLAALGVNALARAAYGAGAGPPAFALRLAVPTGIAVAMGCALALLA
;
A
#
# COMPACT_ATOMS: atom_id res chain seq x y z
N PHE A 1 30.16 28.61 27.70
CA PHE A 1 29.36 28.52 28.94
C PHE A 1 28.70 27.16 29.06
N THR A 2 27.91 26.72 28.06
CA THR A 2 27.20 25.43 28.03
C THR A 2 28.09 24.18 28.19
N TRP A 3 29.33 24.20 27.66
CA TRP A 3 30.30 23.12 27.83
C TRP A 3 30.66 22.85 29.31
N ARG A 4 30.87 23.91 30.10
CA ARG A 4 31.20 23.80 31.54
C ARG A 4 30.01 23.35 32.40
N GLU A 5 28.78 23.64 31.98
CA GLU A 5 27.54 23.20 32.65
C GLU A 5 27.29 21.70 32.42
N LEU A 6 27.55 21.20 31.20
CA LEU A 6 27.40 19.78 30.82
C LEU A 6 28.41 18.87 31.52
N GLU A 7 29.63 19.35 31.73
CA GLU A 7 30.69 18.68 32.49
C GLU A 7 30.29 18.47 33.97
N ARG A 8 29.52 19.41 34.53
CA ARG A 8 29.09 19.40 35.94
C ARG A 8 27.90 18.48 36.20
N GLN A 9 27.03 18.26 35.20
CA GLN A 9 25.80 17.44 35.34
C GLN A 9 25.96 15.98 34.89
N ARG A 10 27.11 15.58 34.30
CA ARG A 10 27.35 14.24 33.71
C ARG A 10 26.29 13.78 32.70
N THR A 11 25.46 14.68 32.20
CA THR A 11 24.47 14.43 31.14
C THR A 11 24.90 15.17 29.89
N PHE A 12 25.76 14.55 29.08
CA PHE A 12 26.01 14.99 27.71
C PHE A 12 24.75 14.73 26.87
N SER A 13 23.78 15.65 26.93
CA SER A 13 22.60 15.57 26.09
C SER A 13 22.98 16.03 24.68
N MET A 14 23.40 15.11 23.81
CA MET A 14 23.68 15.38 22.39
C MET A 14 22.56 16.19 21.71
N THR A 15 21.31 15.97 22.12
CA THR A 15 20.14 16.75 21.67
C THR A 15 20.21 18.24 22.02
N GLY A 16 20.79 18.62 23.16
CA GLY A 16 20.94 20.03 23.55
C GLY A 16 21.98 20.76 22.69
N LEU A 17 23.08 20.07 22.35
CA LEU A 17 24.11 20.62 21.46
C LEU A 17 23.58 20.80 20.04
N VAL A 18 22.88 19.79 19.50
CA VAL A 18 22.24 19.85 18.18
C VAL A 18 21.17 20.95 18.13
N ALA A 19 20.36 21.11 19.19
CA ALA A 19 19.36 22.17 19.27
C ALA A 19 19.98 23.56 19.27
N GLY A 20 21.09 23.76 20.01
CA GLY A 20 21.83 25.02 20.01
C GLY A 20 22.38 25.37 18.62
N LEU A 21 22.96 24.40 17.91
CA LEU A 21 23.43 24.57 16.53
C LEU A 21 22.28 24.89 15.56
N LEU A 22 21.14 24.22 15.71
CA LEU A 22 19.94 24.47 14.91
C LEU A 22 19.42 25.90 15.10
N VAL A 23 19.29 26.38 16.35
CA VAL A 23 18.83 27.75 16.63
C VAL A 23 19.79 28.79 16.04
N PHE A 24 21.10 28.55 16.16
CA PHE A 24 22.11 29.43 15.54
C PHE A 24 21.98 29.46 14.01
N ALA A 25 21.87 28.30 13.37
CA ALA A 25 21.73 28.20 11.91
C ALA A 25 20.44 28.87 11.40
N LEU A 26 19.32 28.69 12.13
CA LEU A 26 18.06 29.35 11.80
C LEU A 26 18.12 30.87 12.01
N GLY A 27 18.83 31.33 13.03
CA GLY A 27 19.10 32.76 13.25
C GLY A 27 19.92 33.37 12.11
N ALA A 28 20.95 32.68 11.63
CA ALA A 28 21.72 33.11 10.46
C ALA A 28 20.85 33.11 9.18
N PHE A 29 20.02 32.08 8.99
CA PHE A 29 19.11 31.99 7.84
C PHE A 29 18.03 33.08 7.86
N ALA A 30 17.58 33.54 9.03
CA ALA A 30 16.63 34.64 9.14
C ALA A 30 17.21 35.99 8.65
N VAL A 31 18.54 36.15 8.70
CA VAL A 31 19.24 37.37 8.24
C VAL A 31 19.53 37.33 6.74
N VAL A 32 19.93 36.16 6.22
CA VAL A 32 20.40 36.01 4.82
C VAL A 32 19.28 35.51 3.88
N GLY A 33 18.27 34.83 4.41
CA GLY A 33 17.17 34.22 3.65
C GLY A 33 15.80 34.81 3.98
N ASP A 34 14.74 33.99 3.87
CA ASP A 34 13.37 34.42 4.19
C ASP A 34 13.10 34.29 5.70
N PRO A 35 12.87 35.41 6.43
CA PRO A 35 12.57 35.38 7.86
C PRO A 35 11.32 34.56 8.21
N ARG A 36 10.36 34.43 7.30
CA ARG A 36 9.13 33.67 7.51
C ARG A 36 9.41 32.17 7.53
N LEU A 37 10.25 31.68 6.62
CA LEU A 37 10.69 30.29 6.59
C LEU A 37 11.57 29.96 7.80
N ALA A 38 12.47 30.86 8.17
CA ALA A 38 13.31 30.72 9.36
C ALA A 38 12.46 30.64 10.65
N GLY A 39 11.50 31.55 10.80
CA GLY A 39 10.56 31.57 11.92
C GLY A 39 9.69 30.30 11.97
N GLY A 40 9.16 29.85 10.82
CA GLY A 40 8.41 28.60 10.72
C GLY A 40 9.23 27.38 11.12
N ALA A 41 10.47 27.27 10.64
CA ALA A 41 11.38 26.19 10.99
C ALA A 41 11.81 26.22 12.47
N ALA A 42 11.95 27.41 13.06
CA ALA A 42 12.25 27.58 14.48
C ALA A 42 11.07 27.13 15.36
N ILE A 43 9.85 27.52 15.02
CA ILE A 43 8.63 27.07 15.72
C ILE A 43 8.47 25.56 15.59
N ALA A 44 8.68 25.00 14.39
CA ALA A 44 8.64 23.55 14.17
C ALA A 44 9.69 22.81 15.01
N SER A 45 10.93 23.32 15.05
CA SER A 45 12.01 22.76 15.86
C SER A 45 11.70 22.82 17.35
N ALA A 46 11.16 23.95 17.83
CA ALA A 46 10.74 24.12 19.21
C ALA A 46 9.60 23.16 19.59
N GLY A 47 8.60 23.01 18.71
CA GLY A 47 7.52 22.03 18.89
C GLY A 47 8.02 20.59 18.96
N LEU A 48 8.99 20.22 18.12
CA LEU A 48 9.63 18.91 18.14
C LEU A 48 10.36 18.67 19.46
N LEU A 49 11.12 19.66 19.94
CA LEU A 49 11.82 19.59 21.23
C LEU A 49 10.84 19.51 22.41
N ALA A 50 9.74 20.26 22.37
CA ALA A 50 8.70 20.20 23.40
C ALA A 50 8.04 18.80 23.44
N GLY A 51 7.83 18.19 22.27
CA GLY A 51 7.28 16.84 22.12
C GLY A 51 8.26 15.70 22.42
N ARG A 52 9.52 15.98 22.82
CA ARG A 52 10.59 14.97 22.93
C ARG A 52 10.23 13.74 23.77
N GLY A 53 9.46 13.91 24.85
CA GLY A 53 9.05 12.82 25.73
C GLY A 53 8.09 11.85 25.06
N MET A 54 7.08 12.38 24.36
CA MET A 54 6.12 11.61 23.58
C MET A 54 6.82 10.90 22.41
N LEU A 55 7.70 11.61 21.69
CA LEU A 55 8.48 11.05 20.58
C LEU A 55 9.39 9.92 21.05
N HIS A 56 10.09 10.07 22.18
CA HIS A 56 10.88 8.98 22.75
C HIS A 56 10.02 7.76 23.10
N GLY A 57 8.85 7.98 23.71
CA GLY A 57 7.91 6.89 24.02
C GLY A 57 7.37 6.19 22.77
N MET A 58 7.18 6.92 21.66
CA MET A 58 6.80 6.33 20.37
C MET A 58 7.95 5.53 19.74
N VAL A 59 9.17 6.08 19.75
CA VAL A 59 10.38 5.42 19.23
C VAL A 59 10.69 4.13 20.00
N GLN A 60 10.48 4.12 21.31
CA GLN A 60 10.66 2.90 22.13
C GLN A 60 9.69 1.76 21.77
N ARG A 61 8.56 2.05 21.09
CA ARG A 61 7.58 1.05 20.64
C ARG A 61 7.83 0.58 19.20
N LEU A 62 8.74 1.24 18.48
CA LEU A 62 9.13 0.89 17.11
C LEU A 62 10.11 -0.28 17.13
N THR A 63 9.89 -1.26 16.25
CA THR A 63 10.87 -2.33 16.04
C THR A 63 11.96 -1.88 15.07
N TRP A 64 13.13 -2.52 15.11
CA TRP A 64 14.22 -2.25 14.16
C TRP A 64 13.76 -2.37 12.70
N VAL A 65 12.91 -3.37 12.43
CA VAL A 65 12.35 -3.61 11.10
C VAL A 65 11.50 -2.43 10.65
N GLU A 66 10.62 -1.92 11.52
CA GLU A 66 9.77 -0.77 11.21
C GLU A 66 10.55 0.52 11.01
N LEU A 67 11.57 0.75 11.84
CA LEU A 67 12.45 1.90 11.70
C LEU A 67 13.22 1.85 10.38
N ARG A 68 13.77 0.68 10.04
CA ARG A 68 14.44 0.45 8.74
C ARG A 68 13.48 0.71 7.59
N SER A 69 12.25 0.19 7.64
CA SER A 69 11.22 0.43 6.62
C SER A 69 10.92 1.93 6.43
N ALA A 70 10.76 2.67 7.52
CA ALA A 70 10.54 4.12 7.47
C ALA A 70 11.73 4.87 6.87
N LEU A 71 12.96 4.51 7.27
CA LEU A 71 14.18 5.13 6.73
C LEU A 71 14.36 4.84 5.25
N VAL A 72 14.05 3.63 4.78
CA VAL A 72 14.09 3.29 3.36
C VAL A 72 13.04 4.08 2.60
N LEU A 73 11.80 4.13 3.07
CA LEU A 73 10.74 4.94 2.44
C LEU A 73 11.13 6.42 2.36
N LEU A 74 11.75 6.95 3.42
CA LEU A 74 12.27 8.33 3.44
C LEU A 74 13.40 8.53 2.43
N ALA A 75 14.35 7.60 2.33
CA ALA A 75 15.43 7.67 1.35
C ALA A 75 14.88 7.59 -0.09
N MET A 76 13.91 6.71 -0.35
CA MET A 76 13.24 6.62 -1.66
C MET A 76 12.57 7.95 -2.04
N THR A 77 11.99 8.66 -1.08
CA THR A 77 11.24 9.90 -1.31
C THR A 77 12.14 11.14 -1.36
N VAL A 78 13.07 11.29 -0.42
CA VAL A 78 13.85 12.52 -0.24
C VAL A 78 15.17 12.49 -1.02
N ILE A 79 15.73 11.30 -1.25
CA ILE A 79 17.01 11.16 -1.96
C ILE A 79 16.74 10.73 -3.40
N VAL A 80 16.07 9.59 -3.61
CA VAL A 80 15.99 9.00 -4.96
C VAL A 80 15.02 9.75 -5.86
N LEU A 81 13.80 10.05 -5.40
CA LEU A 81 12.77 10.72 -6.20
C LEU A 81 13.22 12.06 -6.84
N PRO A 82 13.91 13.00 -6.14
CA PRO A 82 14.38 14.23 -6.77
C PRO A 82 15.57 14.03 -7.72
N LEU A 83 16.33 12.93 -7.59
CA LEU A 83 17.43 12.62 -8.49
C LEU A 83 16.97 12.02 -9.82
N LEU A 84 15.75 11.50 -9.88
CA LEU A 84 15.22 10.87 -11.09
C LEU A 84 14.75 11.91 -12.12
N PRO A 85 15.05 11.70 -13.41
CA PRO A 85 14.67 12.62 -14.46
C PRO A 85 13.16 12.63 -14.65
N ASP A 86 12.57 13.83 -14.68
CA ASP A 86 11.14 14.04 -14.96
C ASP A 86 10.86 14.15 -16.45
N ARG A 87 11.21 13.11 -17.20
CA ARG A 87 10.94 13.02 -18.64
C ARG A 87 10.83 11.57 -19.06
N THR A 88 10.04 11.34 -20.11
CA THR A 88 9.93 10.02 -20.72
C THR A 88 11.25 9.63 -21.38
N ILE A 89 11.71 8.41 -21.15
CA ILE A 89 13.00 7.91 -21.67
C ILE A 89 12.84 6.91 -22.82
N ASP A 90 11.62 6.55 -23.17
CA ASP A 90 11.28 5.54 -24.18
C ASP A 90 10.70 6.15 -25.46
N PRO A 91 10.78 5.45 -26.61
CA PRO A 91 10.21 5.91 -27.87
C PRO A 91 8.69 6.09 -27.85
N PHE A 92 7.98 5.38 -26.97
CA PHE A 92 6.52 5.43 -26.87
C PHE A 92 6.01 6.52 -25.91
N HIS A 93 6.90 7.34 -25.35
CA HIS A 93 6.57 8.36 -24.35
C HIS A 93 5.77 7.80 -23.15
N SER A 94 6.04 6.56 -22.78
CA SER A 94 5.27 5.78 -21.80
C SER A 94 6.00 5.56 -20.46
N LEU A 95 7.32 5.72 -20.44
CA LEU A 95 8.17 5.46 -19.28
C LEU A 95 8.80 6.74 -18.75
N ASN A 96 8.19 7.33 -17.73
CA ASN A 96 8.80 8.38 -16.92
C ASN A 96 9.38 7.76 -15.63
N PRO A 97 10.72 7.74 -15.44
CA PRO A 97 11.34 7.16 -14.25
C PRO A 97 10.87 7.78 -12.93
N ARG A 98 10.67 9.11 -12.92
CA ARG A 98 10.20 9.83 -11.74
C ARG A 98 8.77 9.42 -11.38
N GLU A 99 7.92 9.25 -12.38
CA GLU A 99 6.52 8.83 -12.20
C GLU A 99 6.41 7.39 -11.68
N ILE A 100 7.14 6.46 -12.30
CA ILE A 100 7.21 5.05 -11.88
C ILE A 100 7.67 4.96 -10.42
N TRP A 101 8.69 5.75 -10.07
CA TRP A 101 9.23 5.78 -8.72
C TRP A 101 8.27 6.43 -7.73
N LEU A 102 7.60 7.51 -8.11
CA LEU A 102 6.57 8.17 -7.30
C LEU A 102 5.45 7.19 -6.95
N PHE A 103 4.93 6.45 -7.93
CA PHE A 103 3.90 5.45 -7.71
C PHE A 103 4.39 4.30 -6.83
N THR A 104 5.64 3.87 -7.01
CA THR A 104 6.27 2.88 -6.13
C THR A 104 6.32 3.38 -4.69
N VAL A 105 6.78 4.62 -4.46
CA VAL A 105 6.81 5.27 -3.15
C VAL A 105 5.40 5.39 -2.55
N LEU A 106 4.41 5.80 -3.35
CA LEU A 106 3.04 5.99 -2.90
C LEU A 106 2.41 4.68 -2.41
N THR A 107 2.51 3.63 -3.22
CA THR A 107 2.02 2.29 -2.87
C THR A 107 2.68 1.79 -1.59
N ALA A 108 3.99 2.00 -1.47
CA ALA A 108 4.76 1.60 -0.30
C ALA A 108 4.37 2.39 0.97
N ALA A 109 4.11 3.70 0.83
CA ALA A 109 3.65 4.54 1.92
C ALA A 109 2.26 4.12 2.41
N ILE A 110 1.33 3.80 1.51
CA ILE A 110 -0.01 3.31 1.85
C ILE A 110 0.09 1.97 2.61
N SER A 111 0.91 1.04 2.13
CA SER A 111 1.16 -0.24 2.79
C SER A 111 1.74 -0.07 4.19
N TYR A 112 2.74 0.81 4.35
CA TYR A 112 3.37 1.08 5.65
C TYR A 112 2.42 1.78 6.62
N ALA A 113 1.67 2.79 6.15
CA ALA A 113 0.67 3.50 6.95
C ALA A 113 -0.43 2.55 7.43
N GLY A 114 -0.93 1.68 6.55
CA GLY A 114 -1.89 0.66 6.95
C GLY A 114 -1.30 -0.31 7.98
N TYR A 115 -0.05 -0.73 7.82
CA TYR A 115 0.60 -1.63 8.78
C TYR A 115 0.64 -0.99 10.18
N LEU A 116 1.01 0.28 10.25
CA LEU A 116 0.99 1.05 11.50
C LEU A 116 -0.42 1.17 12.07
N ALA A 117 -1.44 1.43 11.24
CA ALA A 117 -2.83 1.51 11.69
C ALA A 117 -3.29 0.20 12.35
N VAL A 118 -2.97 -0.95 11.74
CA VAL A 118 -3.29 -2.27 12.31
C VAL A 118 -2.51 -2.52 13.60
N LYS A 119 -1.21 -2.13 13.67
CA LYS A 119 -0.39 -2.27 14.87
C LYS A 119 -0.93 -1.45 16.04
N VAL A 120 -1.29 -0.19 15.79
CA VAL A 120 -1.83 0.73 16.82
C VAL A 120 -3.18 0.25 17.35
N ALA A 121 -4.01 -0.36 16.50
CA ALA A 121 -5.30 -0.92 16.90
C ALA A 121 -5.21 -2.18 17.79
N GLY A 122 -3.99 -2.67 18.07
CA GLY A 122 -3.68 -3.58 19.19
C GLY A 122 -3.43 -5.05 18.78
N PRO A 123 -2.42 -5.74 19.36
CA PRO A 123 -2.11 -7.15 19.06
C PRO A 123 -3.14 -8.18 19.54
N GLN A 124 -4.11 -7.77 20.37
CA GLN A 124 -5.00 -8.68 21.12
C GLN A 124 -6.09 -9.36 20.27
N ARG A 125 -6.06 -9.27 18.94
CA ARG A 125 -7.20 -9.62 18.07
C ARG A 125 -6.93 -10.67 16.96
N GLY A 126 -5.94 -11.56 17.16
CA GLY A 126 -5.86 -12.85 16.42
C GLY A 126 -5.60 -12.76 14.90
N ILE A 127 -6.08 -13.75 14.12
CA ILE A 127 -5.84 -13.87 12.65
C ILE A 127 -6.31 -12.62 11.91
N LEU A 128 -7.38 -11.95 12.37
CA LEU A 128 -7.94 -10.74 11.75
C LEU A 128 -6.85 -9.68 11.54
N PHE A 129 -6.08 -9.40 12.57
CA PHE A 129 -5.04 -8.37 12.52
C PHE A 129 -3.85 -8.81 11.70
N SER A 130 -3.47 -10.10 11.78
CA SER A 130 -2.40 -10.63 10.93
C SER A 130 -2.77 -10.65 9.45
N ALA A 131 -4.05 -10.91 9.13
CA ALA A 131 -4.58 -10.90 7.78
C ALA A 131 -4.59 -9.49 7.22
N LEU A 132 -5.11 -8.52 7.98
CA LEU A 132 -5.13 -7.11 7.59
C LEU A 132 -3.70 -6.56 7.43
N ALA A 133 -2.83 -6.72 8.42
CA ALA A 133 -1.45 -6.24 8.37
C ALA A 133 -0.63 -6.92 7.26
N GLY A 134 -0.82 -8.22 7.05
CA GLY A 134 -0.16 -8.94 5.95
C GLY A 134 -0.70 -8.51 4.58
N ALA A 135 -2.00 -8.27 4.45
CA ALA A 135 -2.63 -7.90 3.19
C ALA A 135 -2.24 -6.50 2.72
N LEU A 136 -1.86 -5.64 3.67
CA LEU A 136 -1.29 -4.35 3.37
C LEU A 136 0.05 -4.47 2.64
N VAL A 137 0.82 -5.52 2.92
CA VAL A 137 2.05 -5.83 2.19
C VAL A 137 1.72 -6.57 0.89
N SER A 138 1.03 -7.72 1.00
CA SER A 138 0.61 -8.50 -0.16
C SER A 138 -0.59 -9.38 0.19
N SER A 139 -1.74 -9.05 -0.39
CA SER A 139 -2.96 -9.85 -0.23
C SER A 139 -2.81 -11.25 -0.83
N THR A 140 -2.09 -11.39 -1.94
CA THR A 140 -1.79 -12.68 -2.60
C THR A 140 -0.92 -13.57 -1.71
N ALA A 141 0.13 -13.02 -1.11
CA ALA A 141 0.98 -13.77 -0.19
C ALA A 141 0.18 -14.27 1.02
N VAL A 142 -0.68 -13.43 1.60
CA VAL A 142 -1.57 -13.83 2.70
C VAL A 142 -2.48 -14.97 2.29
N THR A 143 -3.13 -14.89 1.13
CA THR A 143 -4.00 -15.96 0.62
C THR A 143 -3.26 -17.29 0.49
N VAL A 144 -2.06 -17.31 -0.10
CA VAL A 144 -1.28 -18.54 -0.28
C VAL A 144 -0.74 -19.07 1.05
N VAL A 145 -0.31 -18.20 1.97
CA VAL A 145 0.12 -18.61 3.31
C VAL A 145 -1.05 -19.23 4.09
N PHE A 146 -2.23 -18.63 4.04
CA PHE A 146 -3.43 -19.15 4.67
C PHE A 146 -3.92 -20.45 4.04
N ALA A 147 -3.82 -20.59 2.72
CA ALA A 147 -4.10 -21.84 2.03
C ALA A 147 -3.18 -22.98 2.52
N ARG A 148 -1.87 -22.71 2.60
CA ARG A 148 -0.88 -23.69 3.11
C ARG A 148 -1.08 -24.04 4.57
N ARG A 149 -1.45 -23.07 5.42
CA ARG A 149 -1.79 -23.33 6.83
C ARG A 149 -3.03 -24.21 6.96
N ALA A 150 -4.04 -23.99 6.11
CA ALA A 150 -5.22 -24.84 6.08
C ALA A 150 -4.88 -26.27 5.64
N ALA A 151 -3.92 -26.44 4.71
CA ALA A 151 -3.40 -27.76 4.35
C ALA A 151 -2.62 -28.42 5.50
N GLY A 152 -2.00 -27.61 6.37
CA GLY A 152 -1.34 -28.06 7.60
C GLY A 152 -2.28 -28.40 8.77
N GLY A 153 -3.61 -28.45 8.55
CA GLY A 153 -4.59 -28.88 9.55
C GLY A 153 -5.23 -27.75 10.37
N GLU A 154 -4.89 -26.49 10.10
CA GLU A 154 -5.59 -25.36 10.72
C GLU A 154 -6.99 -25.15 10.14
N PRO A 155 -7.95 -24.59 10.90
CA PRO A 155 -9.36 -24.49 10.50
C PRO A 155 -9.54 -23.73 9.17
N PRO A 156 -9.98 -24.39 8.08
CA PRO A 156 -10.05 -23.78 6.75
C PRO A 156 -10.98 -22.57 6.67
N ALA A 157 -12.09 -22.56 7.43
CA ALA A 157 -13.03 -21.45 7.45
C ALA A 157 -12.41 -20.17 8.00
N LEU A 158 -11.62 -20.27 9.08
CA LEU A 158 -10.96 -19.13 9.70
C LEU A 158 -9.94 -18.50 8.74
N LEU A 159 -9.15 -19.34 8.07
CA LEU A 159 -8.11 -18.93 7.14
C LEU A 159 -8.70 -18.37 5.84
N ALA A 160 -9.77 -18.99 5.31
CA ALA A 160 -10.49 -18.47 4.15
C ALA A 160 -11.15 -17.11 4.48
N GLY A 161 -11.67 -16.94 5.69
CA GLY A 161 -12.20 -15.67 6.16
C GLY A 161 -11.11 -14.58 6.22
N GLY A 162 -9.93 -14.91 6.74
CA GLY A 162 -8.76 -14.03 6.69
C GLY A 162 -8.33 -13.67 5.26
N ALA A 163 -8.38 -14.62 4.32
CA ALA A 163 -8.07 -14.37 2.92
C ALA A 163 -9.11 -13.47 2.23
N CYS A 164 -10.40 -13.58 2.58
CA CYS A 164 -11.45 -12.66 2.12
C CYS A 164 -11.18 -11.23 2.59
N LEU A 165 -10.76 -11.06 3.85
CA LEU A 165 -10.40 -9.74 4.38
C LEU A 165 -9.14 -9.16 3.71
N ALA A 166 -8.17 -10.01 3.37
CA ALA A 166 -7.04 -9.60 2.53
C ALA A 166 -7.51 -9.15 1.13
N GLY A 167 -8.52 -9.85 0.60
CA GLY A 167 -9.37 -9.47 -0.52
C GLY A 167 -9.82 -8.01 -0.47
N MET A 168 -10.60 -7.70 0.56
CA MET A 168 -11.15 -6.38 0.86
C MET A 168 -10.06 -5.30 0.98
N VAL A 169 -8.97 -5.56 1.72
CA VAL A 169 -7.87 -4.59 1.89
C VAL A 169 -7.25 -4.20 0.55
N SER A 170 -7.07 -5.16 -0.36
CA SER A 170 -6.55 -4.88 -1.71
C SER A 170 -7.47 -3.93 -2.48
N ILE A 171 -8.80 -4.09 -2.36
CA ILE A 171 -9.76 -3.19 -3.02
C ILE A 171 -9.71 -1.79 -2.39
N LEU A 172 -9.63 -1.70 -1.06
CA LEU A 172 -9.50 -0.42 -0.35
C LEU A 172 -8.21 0.33 -0.72
N ARG A 173 -7.11 -0.38 -0.95
CA ARG A 173 -5.85 0.20 -1.46
C ARG A 173 -6.05 0.81 -2.84
N VAL A 174 -6.68 0.08 -3.76
CA VAL A 174 -7.02 0.58 -5.11
C VAL A 174 -7.89 1.84 -5.04
N LEU A 175 -8.94 1.84 -4.21
CA LEU A 175 -9.79 3.02 -4.02
C LEU A 175 -8.99 4.21 -3.47
N THR A 176 -8.08 3.96 -2.52
CA THR A 176 -7.21 5.01 -1.96
C THR A 176 -6.27 5.59 -3.02
N LEU A 177 -5.70 4.75 -3.89
CA LEU A 177 -4.88 5.22 -5.02
C LEU A 177 -5.69 6.11 -5.98
N LEU A 178 -6.93 5.70 -6.30
CA LEU A 178 -7.80 6.49 -7.18
C LEU A 178 -8.22 7.83 -6.56
N VAL A 179 -8.44 7.90 -5.25
CA VAL A 179 -8.69 9.17 -4.54
C VAL A 179 -7.53 10.15 -4.74
N LEU A 180 -6.29 9.66 -4.69
CA LEU A 180 -5.10 10.50 -4.77
C LEU A 180 -4.71 10.89 -6.20
N LEU A 181 -4.95 10.00 -7.17
CA LEU A 181 -4.40 10.12 -8.52
C LEU A 181 -5.44 10.39 -9.61
N ALA A 182 -6.63 9.83 -9.49
CA ALA A 182 -7.67 9.95 -10.53
C ALA A 182 -9.09 10.00 -9.93
N PRO A 183 -9.47 11.11 -9.25
CA PRO A 183 -10.79 11.23 -8.62
C PRO A 183 -11.97 11.06 -9.59
N ALA A 184 -11.78 11.43 -10.87
CA ALA A 184 -12.78 11.24 -11.91
C ALA A 184 -13.04 9.74 -12.20
N VAL A 185 -12.00 8.90 -12.16
CA VAL A 185 -12.12 7.44 -12.33
C VAL A 185 -12.77 6.82 -11.09
N LEU A 186 -12.42 7.31 -9.89
CA LEU A 186 -13.01 6.87 -8.63
C LEU A 186 -14.54 6.94 -8.65
N ALA A 187 -15.13 8.01 -9.19
CA ALA A 187 -16.58 8.18 -9.22
C ALA A 187 -17.32 7.00 -9.89
N ARG A 188 -16.70 6.35 -10.88
CA ARG A 188 -17.26 5.17 -11.56
C ARG A 188 -16.85 3.85 -10.93
N VAL A 189 -15.68 3.78 -10.29
CA VAL A 189 -15.17 2.54 -9.68
C VAL A 189 -15.70 2.35 -8.25
N ALA A 190 -16.02 3.41 -7.53
CA ALA A 190 -16.31 3.39 -6.10
C ALA A 190 -17.48 2.48 -5.71
N ALA A 191 -18.62 2.58 -6.41
CA ALA A 191 -19.79 1.75 -6.14
C ALA A 191 -19.54 0.25 -6.41
N PRO A 192 -19.12 -0.18 -7.62
CA PRO A 192 -18.87 -1.59 -7.90
C PRO A 192 -17.75 -2.20 -7.04
N ALA A 193 -16.62 -1.49 -6.87
CA ALA A 193 -15.52 -1.96 -6.05
C ALA A 193 -15.88 -1.96 -4.55
N GLY A 194 -16.58 -0.93 -4.08
CA GLY A 194 -17.05 -0.82 -2.70
C GLY A 194 -18.02 -1.95 -2.32
N ALA A 195 -18.95 -2.29 -3.21
CA ALA A 195 -19.83 -3.44 -3.01
C ALA A 195 -19.03 -4.74 -2.92
N ALA A 196 -18.09 -4.99 -3.86
CA ALA A 196 -17.23 -6.17 -3.82
C ALA A 196 -16.43 -6.27 -2.51
N ALA A 197 -15.90 -5.14 -2.02
CA ALA A 197 -15.21 -5.06 -0.74
C ALA A 197 -16.14 -5.40 0.43
N LEU A 198 -17.38 -4.90 0.43
CA LEU A 198 -18.38 -5.22 1.46
C LEU A 198 -18.73 -6.70 1.50
N VAL A 199 -18.93 -7.36 0.36
CA VAL A 199 -19.18 -8.81 0.34
C VAL A 199 -18.00 -9.58 0.92
N LEU A 200 -16.78 -9.26 0.51
CA LEU A 200 -15.58 -9.90 1.05
C LEU A 200 -15.42 -9.66 2.56
N ALA A 201 -15.77 -8.47 3.04
CA ALA A 201 -15.75 -8.13 4.45
C ALA A 201 -16.76 -8.97 5.25
N LEU A 202 -18.02 -8.99 4.81
CA LEU A 202 -19.11 -9.70 5.47
C LEU A 202 -18.90 -11.21 5.45
N SER A 203 -18.54 -11.78 4.30
CA SER A 203 -18.21 -13.20 4.18
C SER A 203 -16.99 -13.58 5.01
N GLY A 204 -15.95 -12.73 5.00
CA GLY A 204 -14.76 -12.93 5.80
C GLY A 204 -15.08 -13.01 7.30
N PHE A 205 -15.83 -12.03 7.80
CA PHE A 205 -16.24 -11.99 9.21
C PHE A 205 -17.16 -13.16 9.59
N TRP A 206 -18.10 -13.54 8.72
CA TRP A 206 -19.00 -14.66 8.93
C TRP A 206 -18.25 -16.00 9.04
N LEU A 207 -17.31 -16.26 8.12
CA LEU A 207 -16.47 -17.45 8.13
C LEU A 207 -15.59 -17.54 9.39
N MET A 208 -15.05 -16.40 9.83
CA MET A 208 -14.25 -16.35 11.06
C MET A 208 -15.08 -16.59 12.32
N ARG A 209 -16.34 -16.13 12.34
CA ARG A 209 -17.27 -16.39 13.45
C ARG A 209 -17.65 -17.86 13.57
N GLN A 210 -17.85 -18.55 12.45
CA GLN A 210 -18.19 -19.98 12.46
C GLN A 210 -17.06 -20.88 12.99
N ALA A 211 -15.81 -20.47 12.83
CA ALA A 211 -14.66 -21.29 13.18
C ALA A 211 -14.37 -21.37 14.71
N GLY A 212 -15.18 -20.75 15.57
CA GLY A 212 -15.15 -21.00 17.01
C GLY A 212 -13.83 -20.63 17.70
N GLY A 213 -13.39 -19.38 17.58
CA GLY A 213 -12.68 -18.59 18.61
C GLY A 213 -11.56 -19.18 19.50
N ARG A 214 -10.83 -20.24 19.13
CA ARG A 214 -9.56 -20.58 19.81
C ARG A 214 -8.44 -20.77 18.81
N MET A 215 -7.43 -19.93 18.98
CA MET A 215 -6.42 -19.66 17.97
C MET A 215 -5.03 -19.61 18.60
N GLN A 216 -4.09 -20.33 17.99
CA GLN A 216 -2.67 -20.27 18.35
C GLN A 216 -2.04 -18.94 17.95
N LYS A 217 -0.98 -18.56 18.69
CA LYS A 217 -0.28 -17.28 18.60
C LYS A 217 0.12 -16.95 17.15
N GLY A 218 -0.12 -15.68 16.79
CA GLY A 218 -0.05 -15.15 15.44
C GLY A 218 1.25 -15.48 14.70
N THR A 219 1.10 -15.68 13.40
CA THR A 219 2.20 -15.69 12.43
C THR A 219 3.08 -14.47 12.67
N ARG A 220 4.41 -14.67 12.69
CA ARG A 220 5.36 -13.55 12.65
C ARG A 220 4.99 -12.71 11.44
N LEU A 221 4.58 -11.47 11.69
CA LEU A 221 4.39 -10.48 10.64
C LEU A 221 5.69 -10.46 9.83
N GLY A 222 5.59 -10.79 8.54
CA GLY A 222 6.69 -10.61 7.61
C GLY A 222 7.13 -9.15 7.64
N ASN A 223 8.39 -8.91 7.24
CA ASN A 223 8.91 -7.56 7.12
C ASN A 223 7.93 -6.70 6.28
N PRO A 224 7.33 -5.62 6.85
CA PRO A 224 6.33 -4.81 6.16
C PRO A 224 6.88 -4.08 4.93
N PHE A 225 8.20 -4.05 4.75
CA PHE A 225 8.84 -3.33 3.67
C PHE A 225 10.14 -4.01 3.24
N ASP A 226 10.13 -4.63 2.07
CA ASP A 226 11.30 -5.23 1.47
C ASP A 226 11.57 -4.56 0.12
N LEU A 227 12.83 -4.17 -0.10
CA LEU A 227 13.26 -3.42 -1.28
C LEU A 227 13.05 -4.25 -2.56
N LYS A 228 13.17 -5.59 -2.45
CA LYS A 228 13.02 -6.48 -3.59
C LYS A 228 11.59 -6.48 -4.17
N PRO A 229 10.50 -6.68 -3.39
CA PRO A 229 9.14 -6.48 -3.86
C PRO A 229 8.87 -5.12 -4.50
N LEU A 230 9.47 -4.04 -3.97
CA LEU A 230 9.32 -2.70 -4.52
C LEU A 230 9.98 -2.55 -5.90
N LEU A 231 11.17 -3.13 -6.08
CA LEU A 231 11.84 -3.15 -7.38
C LEU A 231 11.09 -4.03 -8.39
N ILE A 232 10.54 -5.16 -7.95
CA ILE A 232 9.68 -6.02 -8.79
C ILE A 232 8.43 -5.26 -9.21
N PHE A 233 7.79 -4.54 -8.27
CA PHE A 233 6.65 -3.69 -8.56
C PHE A 233 7.00 -2.60 -9.59
N ALA A 234 8.09 -1.85 -9.38
CA ALA A 234 8.53 -0.80 -10.29
C ALA A 234 8.81 -1.34 -11.70
N ALA A 235 9.49 -2.49 -11.80
CA ALA A 235 9.77 -3.16 -13.06
C ALA A 235 8.49 -3.69 -13.73
N GLY A 236 7.58 -4.28 -12.97
CA GLY A 236 6.28 -4.75 -13.45
C GLY A 236 5.43 -3.60 -13.98
N PHE A 237 5.38 -2.49 -13.24
CA PHE A 237 4.70 -1.27 -13.68
C PHE A 237 5.30 -0.70 -14.97
N ALA A 238 6.63 -0.60 -15.05
CA ALA A 238 7.30 -0.18 -16.27
C ALA A 238 6.96 -1.09 -17.47
N GLY A 239 7.00 -2.41 -17.26
CA GLY A 239 6.65 -3.38 -18.29
C GLY A 239 5.20 -3.24 -18.78
N VAL A 240 4.25 -3.08 -17.84
CA VAL A 240 2.84 -2.86 -18.16
C VAL A 240 2.62 -1.52 -18.88
N ALA A 241 3.32 -0.46 -18.48
CA ALA A 241 3.24 0.85 -19.13
C ALA A 241 3.72 0.79 -20.60
N VAL A 242 4.87 0.15 -20.86
CA VAL A 242 5.38 -0.06 -22.23
C VAL A 242 4.42 -0.90 -23.05
N LEU A 243 3.98 -2.03 -22.50
CA LEU A 243 3.06 -2.94 -23.19
C LEU A 243 1.74 -2.25 -23.53
N SER A 244 1.21 -1.45 -22.61
CA SER A 244 -0.02 -0.67 -22.82
C SER A 244 0.18 0.36 -23.94
N ALA A 245 1.28 1.12 -23.91
CA ALA A 245 1.54 2.13 -24.94
C ALA A 245 1.71 1.50 -26.33
N TRP A 246 2.43 0.39 -26.42
CA TRP A 246 2.60 -0.35 -27.67
C TRP A 246 1.25 -0.87 -28.21
N LEU A 247 0.43 -1.50 -27.35
CA LEU A 247 -0.87 -2.03 -27.74
C LEU A 247 -1.91 -0.94 -28.04
N LEU A 248 -1.86 0.20 -27.37
CA LEU A 248 -2.71 1.34 -27.66
C LEU A 248 -2.45 1.88 -29.07
N GLN A 249 -1.18 1.93 -29.50
CA GLN A 249 -0.83 2.32 -30.87
C GLN A 249 -1.25 1.26 -31.90
N ALA A 250 -1.09 -0.03 -31.57
CA ALA A 250 -1.36 -1.12 -32.51
C ALA A 250 -2.86 -1.47 -32.64
N SER A 251 -3.61 -1.39 -31.55
CA SER A 251 -4.97 -1.97 -31.43
C SER A 251 -5.99 -1.02 -30.79
N GLY A 252 -5.61 0.21 -30.44
CA GLY A 252 -6.51 1.21 -29.87
C GLY A 252 -6.90 0.95 -28.41
N ALA A 253 -7.85 1.75 -27.90
CA ALA A 253 -8.22 1.80 -26.49
C ALA A 253 -8.75 0.47 -25.91
N GLY A 254 -9.37 -0.39 -26.74
CA GLY A 254 -9.87 -1.70 -26.32
C GLY A 254 -8.79 -2.66 -25.81
N SER A 255 -7.53 -2.46 -26.23
CA SER A 255 -6.40 -3.26 -25.76
C SER A 255 -6.07 -3.05 -24.28
N LEU A 256 -6.43 -1.91 -23.71
CA LEU A 256 -6.12 -1.57 -22.32
C LEU A 256 -6.87 -2.46 -21.33
N LEU A 257 -8.09 -2.89 -21.67
CA LEU A 257 -8.87 -3.82 -20.85
C LEU A 257 -8.12 -5.14 -20.70
N LEU A 258 -7.58 -5.66 -21.80
CA LEU A 258 -6.81 -6.90 -21.81
C LEU A 258 -5.50 -6.73 -21.02
N VAL A 259 -4.75 -5.65 -21.27
CA VAL A 259 -3.49 -5.41 -20.54
C VAL A 259 -3.73 -5.25 -19.05
N SER A 260 -4.79 -4.54 -18.65
CA SER A 260 -5.13 -4.32 -17.24
C SER A 260 -5.62 -5.60 -16.57
N ALA A 261 -6.40 -6.42 -17.29
CA ALA A 261 -6.77 -7.76 -16.84
C ALA A 261 -5.52 -8.64 -16.60
N PHE A 262 -4.60 -8.69 -17.56
CA PHE A 262 -3.36 -9.46 -17.43
C PHE A 262 -2.46 -8.93 -16.30
N ALA A 263 -2.27 -7.61 -16.20
CA ALA A 263 -1.52 -6.99 -15.11
C ALA A 263 -2.16 -7.30 -13.75
N GLY A 264 -3.49 -7.31 -13.68
CA GLY A 264 -4.25 -7.68 -12.50
C GLY A 264 -4.03 -9.11 -12.01
N LEU A 265 -3.57 -10.05 -12.85
CA LEU A 265 -3.17 -11.39 -12.38
C LEU A 265 -1.99 -11.32 -11.40
N ALA A 266 -1.06 -10.40 -11.65
CA ALA A 266 0.14 -10.22 -10.84
C ALA A 266 -0.10 -9.23 -9.71
N ASP A 267 -0.52 -8.01 -10.05
CA ASP A 267 -0.77 -6.94 -9.09
C ASP A 267 -1.79 -5.94 -9.65
N VAL A 268 -2.89 -5.77 -8.92
CA VAL A 268 -3.95 -4.81 -9.30
C VAL A 268 -3.51 -3.35 -9.16
N ASP A 269 -2.53 -3.06 -8.30
CA ASP A 269 -2.04 -1.70 -8.11
C ASP A 269 -1.32 -1.22 -9.38
N VAL A 270 -0.57 -2.11 -10.05
CA VAL A 270 0.10 -1.83 -11.32
C VAL A 270 -0.92 -1.46 -12.41
N ALA A 271 -1.98 -2.26 -12.54
CA ALA A 271 -3.05 -1.99 -13.51
C ALA A 271 -3.78 -0.68 -13.20
N THR A 272 -4.07 -0.44 -11.92
CA THR A 272 -4.77 0.77 -11.46
C THR A 272 -3.98 2.04 -11.75
N LEU A 273 -2.69 2.03 -11.43
CA LEU A 273 -1.82 3.19 -11.65
C LEU A 273 -1.63 3.48 -13.14
N ASN A 274 -1.54 2.43 -13.97
CA ASN A 274 -1.44 2.60 -15.41
C ASN A 274 -2.73 3.18 -16.00
N ALA A 275 -3.90 2.69 -15.57
CA ALA A 275 -5.19 3.26 -15.97
C ALA A 275 -5.38 4.70 -15.48
N ALA A 276 -4.98 5.01 -14.24
CA ALA A 276 -5.04 6.36 -13.67
C ALA A 276 -4.15 7.34 -14.43
N ARG A 277 -2.95 6.92 -14.81
CA ARG A 277 -2.01 7.71 -15.62
C ARG A 277 -2.56 8.04 -17.01
N LEU A 278 -3.21 7.09 -17.67
CA LEU A 278 -3.74 7.27 -19.02
C LEU A 278 -5.09 8.01 -19.04
N ALA A 279 -5.82 8.02 -17.93
CA ALA A 279 -7.13 8.66 -17.83
C ALA A 279 -7.07 10.16 -18.21
N GLY A 280 -7.79 10.53 -19.27
CA GLY A 280 -7.81 11.91 -19.78
C GLY A 280 -6.61 12.30 -20.65
N HIS A 281 -5.61 11.42 -20.80
CA HIS A 281 -4.39 11.64 -21.57
C HIS A 281 -4.15 10.46 -22.54
N GLY A 282 -5.19 10.09 -23.29
CA GLY A 282 -5.14 9.02 -24.30
C GLY A 282 -6.35 8.08 -24.27
N ILE A 283 -7.05 8.00 -23.14
CA ILE A 283 -8.29 7.22 -22.99
C ILE A 283 -9.34 8.01 -22.21
N SER A 284 -10.60 7.66 -22.40
CA SER A 284 -11.71 8.21 -21.62
C SER A 284 -11.66 7.73 -20.16
N VAL A 285 -12.23 8.54 -19.26
CA VAL A 285 -12.42 8.17 -17.85
C VAL A 285 -13.23 6.87 -17.71
N SER A 286 -14.11 6.58 -18.68
CA SER A 286 -14.91 5.35 -18.69
C SER A 286 -14.04 4.13 -18.95
N GLU A 287 -13.20 4.17 -19.98
CA GLU A 287 -12.30 3.07 -20.33
C GLU A 287 -11.30 2.78 -19.21
N ALA A 288 -10.76 3.83 -18.58
CA ALA A 288 -9.91 3.69 -17.40
C ALA A 288 -10.65 2.99 -16.24
N ALA A 289 -11.91 3.35 -15.97
CA ALA A 289 -12.70 2.71 -14.92
C ALA A 289 -12.96 1.22 -15.21
N HIS A 290 -13.32 0.87 -16.45
CA HIS A 290 -13.52 -0.52 -16.85
C HIS A 290 -12.21 -1.34 -16.76
N ALA A 291 -11.07 -0.74 -17.12
CA ALA A 291 -9.75 -1.35 -16.98
C ALA A 291 -9.40 -1.67 -15.52
N VAL A 292 -9.67 -0.73 -14.60
CA VAL A 292 -9.48 -0.96 -13.16
C VAL A 292 -10.39 -2.07 -12.64
N LEU A 293 -11.68 -2.06 -13.03
CA LEU A 293 -12.65 -3.06 -12.59
C LEU A 293 -12.32 -4.45 -13.13
N ALA A 294 -11.89 -4.56 -14.39
CA ALA A 294 -11.41 -5.80 -14.97
C ALA A 294 -10.18 -6.33 -14.22
N ALA A 295 -9.21 -5.46 -13.92
CA ALA A 295 -8.03 -5.83 -13.14
C ALA A 295 -8.39 -6.31 -11.72
N LEU A 296 -9.32 -5.63 -11.03
CA LEU A 296 -9.84 -6.04 -9.72
C LEU A 296 -10.50 -7.42 -9.78
N GLY A 297 -11.35 -7.66 -10.78
CA GLY A 297 -12.03 -8.94 -10.98
C GLY A 297 -11.03 -10.06 -11.24
N VAL A 298 -10.10 -9.85 -12.17
CA VAL A 298 -9.06 -10.84 -12.49
C VAL A 298 -8.15 -11.11 -11.31
N ASN A 299 -7.72 -10.10 -10.55
CA ASN A 299 -6.93 -10.28 -9.33
C ASN A 299 -7.69 -11.07 -8.26
N ALA A 300 -9.00 -10.85 -8.13
CA ALA A 300 -9.84 -11.61 -7.21
C ALA A 300 -9.90 -13.10 -7.61
N LEU A 301 -10.15 -13.39 -8.89
CA LEU A 301 -10.18 -14.74 -9.43
C LEU A 301 -8.81 -15.44 -9.35
N ALA A 302 -7.74 -14.72 -9.66
CA ALA A 302 -6.37 -15.21 -9.57
C ALA A 302 -6.04 -15.65 -8.13
N ARG A 303 -6.39 -14.82 -7.13
CA ARG A 303 -6.20 -15.18 -5.72
C ARG A 303 -7.02 -16.40 -5.30
N ALA A 304 -8.26 -16.54 -5.79
CA ALA A 304 -9.04 -17.74 -5.55
C ALA A 304 -8.37 -18.98 -6.17
N ALA A 305 -7.82 -18.87 -7.39
CA ALA A 305 -7.09 -19.94 -8.05
C ALA A 305 -5.78 -20.30 -7.30
N TYR A 306 -4.99 -19.31 -6.90
CA TYR A 306 -3.77 -19.53 -6.11
C TYR A 306 -4.08 -20.16 -4.75
N GLY A 307 -5.17 -19.72 -4.10
CA GLY A 307 -5.65 -20.32 -2.86
C GLY A 307 -6.11 -21.77 -3.04
N ALA A 308 -6.75 -22.08 -4.16
CA ALA A 308 -7.17 -23.44 -4.50
C ALA A 308 -5.96 -24.37 -4.77
N GLY A 309 -4.93 -23.89 -5.45
CA GLY A 309 -3.73 -24.66 -5.73
C GLY A 309 -2.84 -24.91 -4.51
N ALA A 310 -2.90 -24.04 -3.50
CA ALA A 310 -2.03 -24.10 -2.32
C ALA A 310 -2.69 -24.67 -1.06
N GLY A 311 -3.99 -24.96 -1.09
CA GLY A 311 -4.78 -25.34 0.08
C GLY A 311 -5.80 -26.45 -0.19
N PRO A 312 -6.45 -26.98 0.87
CA PRO A 312 -7.43 -28.04 0.73
C PRO A 312 -8.71 -27.54 0.02
N PRO A 313 -9.52 -28.43 -0.58
CA PRO A 313 -10.75 -28.05 -1.29
C PRO A 313 -11.75 -27.31 -0.38
N ALA A 314 -11.73 -27.63 0.92
CA ALA A 314 -12.52 -26.96 1.93
C ALA A 314 -12.17 -25.47 2.10
N PHE A 315 -10.89 -25.10 1.98
CA PHE A 315 -10.44 -23.71 1.97
C PHE A 315 -10.78 -23.05 0.63
N ALA A 316 -10.48 -23.74 -0.48
CA ALA A 316 -10.70 -23.26 -1.83
C ALA A 316 -12.17 -22.85 -2.06
N LEU A 317 -13.13 -23.71 -1.71
CA LEU A 317 -14.56 -23.44 -1.88
C LEU A 317 -15.02 -22.24 -1.03
N ARG A 318 -14.52 -22.15 0.21
CA ARG A 318 -14.86 -21.07 1.15
C ARG A 318 -14.27 -19.72 0.76
N LEU A 319 -13.22 -19.70 -0.07
CA LEU A 319 -12.68 -18.48 -0.66
C LEU A 319 -13.34 -18.15 -2.01
N ALA A 320 -13.53 -19.16 -2.87
CA ALA A 320 -14.04 -19.01 -4.22
C ALA A 320 -15.49 -18.51 -4.25
N VAL A 321 -16.36 -19.01 -3.36
CA VAL A 321 -17.77 -18.60 -3.34
C VAL A 321 -17.94 -17.10 -3.02
N PRO A 322 -17.39 -16.57 -1.90
CA PRO A 322 -17.42 -15.12 -1.65
C PRO A 322 -16.78 -14.29 -2.75
N THR A 323 -15.67 -14.78 -3.32
CA THR A 323 -14.97 -14.10 -4.41
C THR A 323 -15.84 -14.01 -5.66
N GLY A 324 -16.51 -15.10 -6.04
CA GLY A 324 -17.43 -15.12 -7.18
C GLY A 324 -18.61 -14.19 -6.98
N ILE A 325 -19.21 -14.15 -5.78
CA ILE A 325 -20.29 -13.21 -5.45
C ILE A 325 -19.79 -11.76 -5.53
N ALA A 326 -18.61 -11.47 -5.00
CA ALA A 326 -18.02 -10.13 -5.04
C ALA A 326 -17.77 -9.66 -6.49
N VAL A 327 -17.24 -10.54 -7.35
CA VAL A 327 -17.04 -10.25 -8.77
C VAL A 327 -18.38 -10.06 -9.49
N ALA A 328 -19.35 -10.97 -9.29
CA ALA A 328 -20.65 -10.88 -9.94
C ALA A 328 -21.40 -9.59 -9.56
N MET A 329 -21.39 -9.22 -8.29
CA MET A 329 -22.02 -7.98 -7.82
C MET A 329 -21.27 -6.73 -8.31
N GLY A 330 -19.94 -6.77 -8.36
CA GLY A 330 -19.15 -5.70 -8.97
C GLY A 330 -19.47 -5.52 -10.45
N CYS A 331 -19.56 -6.61 -11.21
CA CYS A 331 -19.96 -6.60 -12.62
C CYS A 331 -21.38 -6.06 -12.80
N ALA A 332 -22.34 -6.52 -11.98
CA ALA A 332 -23.72 -6.06 -12.06
C ALA A 332 -23.84 -4.54 -11.85
N LEU A 333 -23.14 -4.00 -10.84
CA LEU A 333 -23.13 -2.56 -10.58
C LEU A 333 -22.36 -1.77 -11.65
N ALA A 334 -21.31 -2.35 -12.22
CA ALA A 334 -20.57 -1.72 -13.31
C ALA A 334 -21.42 -1.59 -14.58
N LEU A 335 -22.30 -2.56 -14.86
CA LEU A 335 -23.22 -2.51 -16.00
C LEU A 335 -24.36 -1.50 -15.82
N LEU A 336 -24.64 -1.08 -14.58
CA LEU A 336 -25.70 -0.12 -14.23
C LEU A 336 -25.23 1.34 -14.18
N ALA A 337 -23.91 1.59 -14.27
CA ALA A 337 -23.27 2.89 -14.09
C ALA A 337 -22.78 3.48 -15.43
#